data_AF-A0A3D1A1X1-F1
#
_entry.id   AF-A0A3D1A1X1-F1
#
_cell.length_a   1.000
_cell.length_b   1.000
_cell.length_c   1.000
_cell.angle_alpha   90.00
_cell.angle_beta   90.00
_cell.angle_gamma   90.00
#
_symmetry.space_group_name_H-M   'P 1'
#
loop_
_entity.id
_entity.type
_entity.pdbx_description
1 polymer ?
#
loop_
_entity_poly.entity_id
_entity_poly.type
_entity_poly.pdbx_seq_one_letter_code
_entity_poly.pdbx_strand_id
1 'polypeptide(L)'
;KNLFNEYCMLLGKLESVCQGVDEIRIFELRLLEELGYGINFEFDAGTGSRIEGNLTYRYVLNEGFYRVEETRSEFFSGKELLAIANRRLNNVDRNRLRNLTRSSLSVLLGDKPLKSRDLFREISQ
;
A
#
# COMPACT_ATOMS: atom_id res chain seq x y z
N LYS A 1 15.66 7.60 -8.55
CA LYS A 1 14.88 7.38 -9.79
C LYS A 1 13.78 8.44 -9.79
N ASN A 2 13.50 9.12 -10.91
CA ASN A 2 12.55 10.23 -10.91
C ASN A 2 11.10 9.70 -10.95
N LEU A 3 10.26 10.11 -9.99
CA LEU A 3 8.83 9.77 -9.88
C LEU A 3 8.05 9.98 -11.19
N PHE A 4 8.42 11.00 -11.97
CA PHE A 4 7.84 11.28 -13.29
C PHE A 4 8.03 10.11 -14.27
N ASN A 5 9.23 9.53 -14.33
CA ASN A 5 9.50 8.39 -15.20
C ASN A 5 8.70 7.17 -14.77
N GLU A 6 8.49 6.98 -13.48
CA GLU A 6 7.68 5.89 -12.94
C GLU A 6 6.20 6.05 -13.27
N TYR A 7 5.71 7.28 -13.25
CA TYR A 7 4.37 7.61 -13.72
C TYR A 7 4.20 7.30 -15.21
N CYS A 8 5.14 7.72 -16.07
CA CYS A 8 5.10 7.39 -17.49
C CYS A 8 5.13 5.87 -17.74
N MET A 9 5.99 5.13 -17.02
CA MET A 9 6.02 3.67 -17.10
C MET A 9 4.71 3.04 -16.62
N LEU A 10 4.08 3.58 -15.57
CA LEU A 10 2.77 3.12 -15.10
C LEU A 10 1.72 3.28 -16.19
N LEU A 11 1.65 4.44 -16.85
CA LEU A 11 0.68 4.68 -17.93
C LEU A 11 0.82 3.65 -19.06
N GLY A 12 2.05 3.37 -19.52
CA GLY A 12 2.27 2.35 -20.55
C GLY A 12 1.88 0.92 -20.11
N LYS A 13 2.01 0.61 -18.81
CA LYS A 13 1.56 -0.69 -18.26
C LYS A 13 0.04 -0.78 -18.15
N LEU A 14 -0.63 0.31 -17.79
CA LEU A 14 -2.09 0.36 -17.71
C LEU A 14 -2.76 0.25 -19.09
N GLU A 15 -2.10 0.77 -20.14
CA GLU A 15 -2.57 0.64 -21.52
C GLU A 15 -2.46 -0.81 -22.05
N SER A 16 -1.50 -1.58 -21.56
CA SER A 16 -1.17 -2.91 -22.10
C SER A 16 -1.79 -4.09 -21.32
N VAL A 17 -2.30 -3.89 -20.10
CA VAL A 17 -2.74 -5.01 -19.23
C VAL A 17 -4.08 -4.71 -18.54
N CYS A 18 -5.06 -5.60 -18.72
CA CYS A 18 -6.34 -5.61 -17.97
C CYS A 18 -6.21 -5.87 -16.45
N GLN A 19 -5.00 -5.93 -15.88
CA GLN A 19 -4.70 -6.27 -14.48
C GLN A 19 -3.79 -5.24 -13.78
N GLY A 20 -3.78 -3.97 -14.22
CA GLY A 20 -2.91 -2.91 -13.71
C GLY A 20 -3.06 -2.50 -12.23
N VAL A 21 -3.82 -3.25 -11.42
CA VAL A 21 -4.12 -2.90 -10.03
C VAL A 21 -2.86 -2.95 -9.16
N ASP A 22 -2.00 -3.94 -9.38
CA ASP A 22 -0.79 -4.14 -8.57
C ASP A 22 0.26 -3.07 -8.92
N GLU A 23 0.39 -2.69 -10.18
CA GLU A 23 1.24 -1.59 -10.64
C GLU A 23 0.84 -0.25 -10.02
N ILE A 24 -0.48 0.02 -9.93
CA ILE A 24 -0.98 1.22 -9.25
C ILE A 24 -0.59 1.17 -7.77
N ARG A 25 -0.75 0.03 -7.08
CA ARG A 25 -0.37 -0.08 -5.66
C ARG A 25 1.13 0.14 -5.47
N ILE A 26 1.97 -0.42 -6.33
CA ILE A 26 3.43 -0.21 -6.29
C ILE A 26 3.78 1.27 -6.45
N PHE A 27 3.13 1.95 -7.40
CA PHE A 27 3.34 3.38 -7.63
C PHE A 27 2.90 4.21 -6.42
N GLU A 28 1.72 3.95 -5.85
CA GLU A 28 1.24 4.65 -4.64
C GLU A 28 2.18 4.48 -3.45
N LEU A 29 2.72 3.28 -3.23
CA LEU A 29 3.70 3.04 -2.16
C LEU A 29 4.98 3.85 -2.37
N ARG A 30 5.46 3.97 -3.61
CA ARG A 30 6.63 4.80 -3.93
C ARG A 30 6.32 6.28 -3.82
N LEU A 31 5.12 6.70 -4.22
CA LEU A 31 4.68 8.09 -4.04
C LEU A 31 4.69 8.47 -2.55
N LEU A 32 4.18 7.59 -1.68
CA LEU A 32 4.24 7.81 -0.24
C LEU A 32 5.69 7.95 0.26
N GLU A 33 6.61 7.10 -0.20
CA GLU A 33 8.04 7.20 0.12
C GLU A 33 8.67 8.53 -0.32
N GLU A 34 8.46 8.93 -1.57
CA GLU A 34 9.00 10.19 -2.12
C GLU A 34 8.42 11.44 -1.43
N LEU A 35 7.21 11.36 -0.89
CA LEU A 35 6.60 12.42 -0.09
C LEU A 35 7.12 12.46 1.36
N GLY A 36 7.95 11.49 1.78
CA GLY A 36 8.44 11.37 3.15
C GLY A 36 7.48 10.63 4.11
N TYR A 37 6.43 10.00 3.58
CA TYR A 37 5.42 9.23 4.32
C TYR A 37 5.52 7.73 4.02
N GLY A 38 6.73 7.26 3.71
CA GLY A 38 7.00 5.85 3.45
C GLY A 38 6.54 4.97 4.61
N ILE A 39 5.89 3.86 4.29
CA ILE A 39 5.43 2.89 5.29
C ILE A 39 6.55 1.89 5.55
N ASN A 40 6.96 1.73 6.81
CA ASN A 40 7.94 0.72 7.18
C ASN A 40 7.28 -0.66 7.24
N PHE A 41 7.66 -1.55 6.32
CA PHE A 41 7.16 -2.93 6.26
C PHE A 41 8.15 -3.96 6.84
N GLU A 42 9.30 -3.51 7.33
CA GLU A 42 10.41 -4.39 7.75
C GLU A 42 10.61 -4.42 9.27
N PHE A 43 10.08 -3.43 9.99
CA PHE A 43 10.21 -3.32 11.44
C PHE A 43 8.87 -3.10 12.13
N ASP A 44 8.73 -3.71 13.30
CA ASP A 44 7.63 -3.48 14.24
C ASP A 44 7.78 -2.08 14.87
N ALA A 45 6.72 -1.29 14.84
CA ALA A 45 6.71 0.11 15.26
C ALA A 45 6.76 0.28 16.79
N GLY A 46 6.32 -0.71 17.57
CA GLY A 46 6.34 -0.64 19.03
C GLY A 46 7.69 -1.02 19.62
N THR A 47 8.32 -2.03 19.05
CA THR A 47 9.54 -2.66 19.58
C THR A 47 10.80 -2.32 18.79
N GLY A 48 10.67 -1.84 17.54
CA GLY A 48 11.78 -1.65 16.61
C GLY A 48 12.42 -2.95 16.11
N SER A 49 11.85 -4.11 16.44
CA SER A 49 12.36 -5.42 16.01
C SER A 49 11.99 -5.69 14.55
N ARG A 50 12.76 -6.55 13.87
CA ARG A 50 12.42 -6.97 12.51
C ARG A 50 11.09 -7.72 12.49
N ILE A 51 10.30 -7.48 11.44
CA ILE A 51 9.07 -8.23 11.15
C ILE A 51 9.41 -9.70 10.92
N GLU A 52 8.67 -10.59 11.59
CA GLU A 52 8.82 -12.03 11.49
C GLU A 52 7.68 -12.63 10.65
N GLY A 53 8.03 -13.48 9.69
CA GLY A 53 7.09 -13.94 8.66
C GLY A 53 5.90 -14.74 9.18
N ASN A 54 6.04 -15.40 10.33
CA ASN A 54 5.03 -16.24 10.97
C ASN A 54 4.11 -15.49 11.95
N LEU A 55 4.34 -14.18 12.16
CA LEU A 55 3.55 -13.36 13.07
C LEU A 55 2.53 -12.50 12.32
N THR A 56 1.57 -11.95 13.06
CA THR A 56 0.51 -11.08 12.55
C THR A 56 0.68 -9.65 13.05
N TYR A 57 0.34 -8.69 12.20
CA TYR A 57 0.60 -7.28 12.41
C TYR A 57 -0.60 -6.43 12.01
N ARG A 58 -0.91 -5.45 12.86
CA ARG A 58 -1.92 -4.42 12.61
C ARG A 58 -1.25 -3.13 12.19
N TYR A 59 -1.76 -2.53 11.12
CA TYR A 59 -1.32 -1.21 10.69
C TYR A 59 -1.96 -0.12 11.55
N VAL A 60 -1.13 0.81 12.03
CA VAL A 60 -1.53 2.05 12.69
C VAL A 60 -1.06 3.21 11.81
N LEU A 61 -2.00 4.06 11.43
CA LEU A 61 -1.76 5.20 10.57
C LEU A 61 -0.67 6.10 11.15
N ASN A 62 0.29 6.52 10.32
CA ASN A 62 1.46 7.34 10.67
C ASN A 62 2.48 6.71 11.64
N GLU A 63 2.18 5.57 12.26
CA GLU A 63 3.11 4.89 13.19
C GLU A 63 3.77 3.66 12.54
N GLY A 64 3.00 2.86 11.79
CA GLY A 64 3.50 1.64 11.15
C GLY A 64 2.80 0.38 11.64
N PHE A 65 3.53 -0.74 11.69
CA PHE A 65 2.96 -2.05 12.01
C PHE A 65 3.27 -2.49 13.43
N TYR A 66 2.25 -2.92 14.17
CA TYR A 66 2.38 -3.46 15.52
C TYR A 66 2.02 -4.94 15.52
N ARG A 67 2.88 -5.77 16.12
CA ARG A 67 2.59 -7.18 16.37
C ARG A 67 1.30 -7.33 17.17
N VAL A 68 0.48 -8.27 16.76
CA VAL A 68 -0.74 -8.68 17.45
C VAL A 68 -0.79 -10.21 17.51
N GLU A 69 -1.41 -10.74 18.56
CA GLU A 69 -1.60 -12.19 18.74
C GLU A 69 -2.87 -12.71 18.05
N GLU A 70 -3.85 -11.82 17.80
CA GLU A 70 -5.06 -12.15 17.06
C GLU A 70 -4.86 -12.07 15.54
N THR A 71 -5.57 -12.93 14.81
CA THR A 71 -5.65 -12.86 13.35
C THR A 71 -7.03 -12.35 12.94
N ARG A 72 -7.05 -11.31 12.10
CA ARG A 72 -8.26 -10.76 11.50
C ARG A 72 -8.04 -10.44 10.02
N SER A 73 -9.12 -10.28 9.26
CA SER A 73 -9.05 -10.10 7.80
C SER A 73 -8.40 -8.78 7.37
N GLU A 74 -8.37 -7.78 8.26
CA GLU A 74 -7.72 -6.48 8.06
C GLU A 74 -6.25 -6.44 8.46
N PHE A 75 -5.74 -7.48 9.14
CA PHE A 75 -4.34 -7.57 9.58
C PHE A 75 -3.47 -8.24 8.53
N PHE A 76 -2.17 -8.02 8.60
CA PHE A 76 -1.20 -8.58 7.67
C PHE A 76 -0.33 -9.62 8.38
N SER A 77 -0.05 -10.73 7.72
CA SER A 77 1.05 -11.60 8.13
C SER A 77 2.40 -10.92 7.85
N GLY A 78 3.42 -11.24 8.64
CA GLY A 78 4.77 -10.74 8.38
C GLY A 78 5.28 -11.17 7.00
N LYS A 79 4.88 -12.34 6.50
CA LYS A 79 5.18 -12.76 5.11
C LYS A 79 4.63 -11.79 4.08
N GLU A 80 3.38 -11.33 4.25
CA GLU A 80 2.79 -10.32 3.36
C GLU A 80 3.56 -8.99 3.46
N LEU A 81 3.88 -8.54 4.68
CA LEU A 81 4.64 -7.30 4.87
C LEU A 81 6.01 -7.33 4.19
N LEU A 82 6.77 -8.41 4.40
CA LEU A 82 8.06 -8.60 3.75
C LEU A 82 7.94 -8.71 2.22
N ALA A 83 6.85 -9.29 1.71
CA ALA A 83 6.57 -9.30 0.27
C ALA A 83 6.29 -7.88 -0.26
N ILE A 84 5.50 -7.07 0.45
CA ILE A 84 5.20 -5.67 0.12
C ILE A 84 6.47 -4.81 0.16
N ALA A 85 7.34 -5.01 1.14
CA ALA A 85 8.65 -4.36 1.24
C ALA A 85 9.46 -4.56 -0.05
N ASN A 86 9.38 -5.77 -0.63
CA ASN A 86 10.04 -6.15 -1.87
C ASN A 86 9.21 -5.87 -3.14
N ARG A 87 8.09 -5.15 -3.03
CA ARG A 87 7.15 -4.84 -4.13
C ARG A 87 6.62 -6.08 -4.86
N ARG A 88 6.45 -7.19 -4.14
CA ARG A 88 5.86 -8.44 -4.64
C ARG A 88 4.44 -8.58 -4.08
N LEU A 89 3.44 -8.30 -4.91
CA LEU A 89 2.04 -8.19 -4.44
C LEU A 89 1.18 -9.43 -4.76
N ASN A 90 1.74 -10.43 -5.46
CA ASN A 90 1.00 -11.58 -5.99
C ASN A 90 0.23 -12.38 -4.93
N ASN A 91 0.74 -12.42 -3.68
CA ASN A 91 0.17 -13.18 -2.56
C ASN A 91 -0.35 -12.26 -1.44
N VAL A 92 -0.56 -10.98 -1.73
CA VAL A 92 -1.08 -10.00 -0.79
C VAL A 92 -2.54 -9.75 -1.14
N ASP A 93 -3.42 -9.72 -0.14
CA ASP A 93 -4.82 -9.37 -0.39
C ASP A 93 -4.92 -7.94 -0.97
N ARG A 94 -5.41 -7.86 -2.21
CA ARG A 94 -5.51 -6.61 -2.97
C ARG A 94 -6.41 -5.59 -2.30
N ASN A 95 -7.50 -6.01 -1.67
CA ASN A 95 -8.43 -5.10 -1.01
C ASN A 95 -7.80 -4.53 0.27
N ARG A 96 -7.11 -5.36 1.04
CA ARG A 96 -6.39 -4.94 2.26
C ARG A 96 -5.30 -3.93 1.92
N LEU A 97 -4.48 -4.23 0.92
CA LEU A 97 -3.42 -3.32 0.46
C LEU A 97 -3.98 -2.02 -0.13
N ARG A 98 -5.09 -2.10 -0.88
CA ARG A 98 -5.82 -0.92 -1.38
C ARG A 98 -6.32 -0.04 -0.24
N ASN A 99 -6.87 -0.64 0.82
CA ASN A 99 -7.36 0.11 1.97
C ASN A 99 -6.21 0.80 2.71
N LEU A 100 -5.08 0.12 2.91
CA LEU A 100 -3.87 0.67 3.53
C LEU A 100 -3.29 1.86 2.73
N THR A 101 -3.11 1.69 1.42
CA THR A 101 -2.58 2.77 0.56
C THR A 101 -3.52 3.97 0.53
N ARG A 102 -4.84 3.73 0.48
CA ARG A 102 -5.86 4.80 0.51
C ARG A 102 -5.91 5.55 1.84
N SER A 103 -5.86 4.85 2.97
CA SER A 103 -5.87 5.53 4.28
C SER A 103 -4.62 6.39 4.43
N SER A 104 -3.46 5.88 4.05
CA SER A 104 -2.19 6.61 4.09
C SER A 104 -2.21 7.86 3.21
N LEU A 105 -2.64 7.73 1.95
CA LEU A 105 -2.73 8.88 1.04
C LEU A 105 -3.80 9.88 1.46
N SER A 106 -4.90 9.43 2.09
CA SER A 106 -5.98 10.34 2.49
C SER A 106 -5.55 11.39 3.49
N VAL A 107 -4.61 11.06 4.38
CA VAL A 107 -4.01 12.01 5.33
C VAL A 107 -3.33 13.17 4.60
N LEU A 108 -2.69 12.89 3.46
CA LEU A 108 -1.95 13.88 2.68
C LEU A 108 -2.86 14.77 1.83
N LEU A 109 -4.07 14.31 1.55
CA LEU A 109 -5.03 15.00 0.69
C LEU A 109 -6.01 15.88 1.49
N GLY A 110 -6.06 15.71 2.81
CA GLY A 110 -7.00 16.42 3.68
C GLY A 110 -8.45 16.25 3.23
N ASP A 111 -9.20 17.34 3.19
CA ASP A 111 -10.62 17.34 2.83
C ASP A 111 -10.89 17.29 1.31
N LYS A 112 -9.85 17.20 0.47
CA LYS A 112 -10.02 17.16 -0.99
C LYS A 112 -10.10 15.71 -1.48
N PRO A 113 -11.30 15.18 -1.81
CA PRO A 113 -11.40 13.86 -2.40
C PRO A 113 -10.68 13.83 -3.76
N LEU A 114 -9.97 12.74 -4.04
CA LEU A 114 -9.42 12.52 -5.38
C LEU A 114 -10.59 12.35 -6.36
N LYS A 115 -10.75 13.30 -7.30
CA LYS A 115 -11.78 13.27 -8.35
C LYS A 115 -11.77 11.98 -9.18
N SER A 116 -10.63 11.32 -9.32
CA SER A 116 -10.53 10.01 -9.96
C SER A 116 -11.41 8.94 -9.29
N ARG A 117 -11.72 9.09 -8.00
CA ARG A 117 -12.58 8.17 -7.24
C ARG A 117 -14.06 8.29 -7.61
N ASP A 118 -14.51 9.48 -7.97
CA ASP A 118 -15.89 9.71 -8.42
C ASP A 118 -16.08 9.12 -9.83
N LEU A 119 -15.09 9.28 -10.70
CA LEU A 119 -15.07 8.70 -12.06
C LEU A 119 -15.22 7.16 -12.04
N PHE A 120 -14.49 6.44 -11.17
CA PHE A 120 -14.63 4.98 -11.09
C PHE A 120 -15.97 4.53 -10.48
N ARG A 121 -16.62 5.34 -9.64
CA ARG A 121 -17.96 5.06 -9.12
C ARG A 121 -19.02 5.19 -10.21
N GLU A 122 -18.88 6.17 -11.09
CA GLU A 122 -19.78 6.39 -12.23
C GLU A 122 -19.65 5.29 -13.30
N ILE A 123 -18.45 4.76 -13.52
CA ILE A 123 -18.19 3.69 -14.51
C ILE A 123 -18.61 2.30 -13.99
N SER A 124 -18.77 2.13 -12.68
CA SER A 124 -19.16 0.84 -12.07
C SER A 124 -20.68 0.68 -11.88
N GLN A 125 -21.50 1.54 -12.51
CA GLN A 125 -22.96 1.42 -12.63
C GLN A 125 -23.34 0.91 -14.02
#